data_AF-A0A7Z9PU16-F1
#
_entry.id   AF-A0A7Z9PU16-F1
#
_cell.length_a   1.000
_cell.length_b   1.000
_cell.length_c   1.000
_cell.angle_alpha   90.00
_cell.angle_beta   90.00
_cell.angle_gamma   90.00
#
_symmetry.space_group_name_H-M   'P 1'
#
loop_
_entity.id
_entity.type
_entity.pdbx_description
1 polymer ?
#
loop_
_entity_poly.entity_id
_entity_poly.type
_entity_poly.pdbx_seq_one_letter_code
_entity_poly.pdbx_strand_id
1 'polypeptide(L)'
;MANFTASVTAAVGVVGYDVLSGEVWSRSPRNRVLSGMAYTGSAAIGDTEGEIFIDEVRVGQLFNSKLLVGNIDDMQPLDDLGIPAGAQLRFVINDAAASNPVFVIASIRDL
;
A
#
# COMPACT_ATOMS: atom_id res chain seq x y z
N MET A 1 13.41 -0.65 11.22
CA MET A 1 12.15 -0.76 10.44
C MET A 1 12.50 -1.17 9.04
N ALA A 2 11.83 -2.18 8.49
CA ALA A 2 12.01 -2.57 7.10
C ALA A 2 10.92 -1.86 6.28
N ASN A 3 11.35 -1.19 5.21
CA ASN A 3 10.43 -0.54 4.28
C ASN A 3 10.40 -1.37 3.01
N PHE A 4 9.21 -1.80 2.63
CA PHE A 4 8.97 -2.59 1.44
C PHE A 4 8.28 -1.75 0.40
N THR A 5 8.68 -1.89 -0.87
CA THR A 5 8.11 -1.13 -1.97
C THR A 5 7.55 -2.09 -3.00
N ALA A 6 6.28 -1.88 -3.35
CA ALA A 6 5.63 -2.52 -4.48
C ALA A 6 5.30 -1.45 -5.52
N SER A 7 5.35 -1.81 -6.80
CA SER A 7 4.98 -0.93 -7.89
C SER A 7 4.14 -1.67 -8.92
N VAL A 8 3.08 -1.04 -9.39
CA VAL A 8 2.27 -1.56 -10.50
C VAL A 8 2.12 -0.49 -11.58
N THR A 9 2.14 -0.91 -12.84
CA THR A 9 1.88 -0.01 -13.95
C THR A 9 0.42 0.42 -13.96
N ALA A 10 0.13 1.65 -14.43
CA ALA A 10 -1.25 2.18 -14.49
C ALA A 10 -2.20 1.23 -15.23
N ALA A 11 -1.71 0.60 -16.31
CA ALA A 11 -2.46 -0.31 -17.14
C ALA A 11 -2.89 -1.61 -16.42
N VAL A 12 -2.22 -1.98 -15.33
CA VAL A 12 -2.51 -3.18 -14.53
C VAL A 12 -3.22 -2.82 -13.22
N GLY A 13 -2.91 -1.65 -12.65
CA GLY A 13 -3.53 -1.09 -11.46
C GLY A 13 -4.95 -0.57 -11.68
N VAL A 14 -5.84 -1.42 -12.18
CA VAL A 14 -7.27 -1.13 -12.34
C VAL A 14 -7.99 -1.20 -11.00
N VAL A 15 -9.21 -0.65 -10.93
CA VAL A 15 -10.07 -0.75 -9.75
C VAL A 15 -10.26 -2.21 -9.33
N GLY A 16 -10.10 -2.49 -8.05
CA GLY A 16 -10.15 -3.83 -7.46
C GLY A 16 -8.84 -4.62 -7.52
N TYR A 17 -7.80 -4.08 -8.18
CA TYR A 17 -6.48 -4.74 -8.21
C TYR A 17 -5.76 -4.61 -6.88
N ASP A 18 -5.21 -5.72 -6.38
CA ASP A 18 -4.39 -5.77 -5.18
C ASP A 18 -2.91 -5.64 -5.53
N VAL A 19 -2.35 -4.47 -5.23
CA VAL A 19 -0.96 -4.11 -5.55
C VAL A 19 0.05 -5.00 -4.80
N LEU A 20 -0.35 -5.58 -3.67
CA LEU A 20 0.54 -6.36 -2.80
C LEU A 20 0.43 -7.87 -3.04
N SER A 21 -0.45 -8.32 -3.93
CA SER A 21 -0.76 -9.75 -4.14
C SER A 21 0.44 -10.61 -4.56
N GLY A 22 1.44 -10.03 -5.22
CA GLY A 22 2.67 -10.72 -5.65
C GLY A 22 3.83 -10.64 -4.65
N GLU A 23 3.67 -9.90 -3.56
CA GLU A 23 4.79 -9.57 -2.68
C GLU A 23 4.95 -10.61 -1.56
N VAL A 24 6.15 -11.16 -1.40
CA VAL A 24 6.45 -12.18 -0.38
C VAL A 24 6.24 -11.63 1.03
N TRP A 25 6.47 -10.34 1.23
CA TRP A 25 6.29 -9.66 2.50
C TRP A 25 4.82 -9.26 2.76
N SER A 26 3.88 -9.49 1.83
CA SER A 26 2.45 -9.27 2.11
C SER A 26 1.93 -10.25 3.17
N ARG A 27 2.48 -11.47 3.19
CA ARG A 27 2.10 -12.54 4.13
C ARG A 27 3.33 -13.10 4.84
N SER A 28 3.27 -13.18 6.17
CA SER A 28 4.36 -13.72 7.00
C SER A 28 3.82 -14.67 8.06
N PRO A 29 4.57 -15.72 8.46
CA PRO A 29 4.20 -16.56 9.59
C PRO A 29 4.42 -15.89 10.96
N ARG A 30 4.92 -14.66 11.01
CA ARG A 30 5.15 -13.90 12.24
C ARG A 30 4.12 -12.79 12.42
N ASN A 31 3.85 -12.43 13.67
CA ASN A 31 3.08 -11.23 14.00
C ASN A 31 3.89 -9.99 13.59
N ARG A 32 3.20 -9.01 13.03
CA ARG A 32 3.81 -7.79 12.49
C ARG A 32 2.95 -6.58 12.83
N VAL A 33 3.52 -5.41 12.64
CA VAL A 33 2.82 -4.13 12.74
C VAL A 33 3.07 -3.33 11.47
N LEU A 34 1.98 -2.79 10.91
CA LEU A 34 2.03 -1.79 9.87
C LEU A 34 2.04 -0.41 10.53
N SER A 35 3.20 0.24 10.50
CA SER A 35 3.39 1.56 11.15
C SER A 35 3.09 2.72 10.21
N GLY A 36 3.03 2.47 8.91
CA GLY A 36 2.67 3.49 7.94
C GLY A 36 2.71 2.94 6.52
N MET A 37 2.11 3.70 5.61
CA MET A 37 2.14 3.38 4.20
C MET A 37 2.09 4.65 3.36
N ALA A 38 2.82 4.66 2.24
CA ALA A 38 2.78 5.72 1.24
C ALA A 38 2.09 5.20 -0.03
N TYR A 39 1.24 6.03 -0.63
CA TYR A 39 0.71 5.82 -1.97
C TYR A 39 1.13 6.99 -2.85
N THR A 40 1.83 6.71 -3.95
CA THR A 40 2.43 7.73 -4.83
C THR A 40 2.36 7.31 -6.29
N GLY A 41 2.55 8.23 -7.22
CA GLY A 41 2.37 8.03 -8.65
C GLY A 41 1.15 8.77 -9.21
N SER A 42 0.59 8.25 -10.30
CA SER A 42 -0.49 8.88 -11.08
C SER A 42 -0.12 10.22 -11.76
N ALA A 43 -1.09 10.83 -12.42
CA ALA A 43 -0.97 12.06 -13.21
C ALA A 43 -1.18 13.32 -12.38
N ALA A 44 -2.04 13.25 -11.37
CA ALA A 44 -2.39 14.34 -10.47
C ALA A 44 -2.42 13.83 -9.01
N ILE A 45 -2.10 14.70 -8.04
CA ILE A 45 -2.15 14.38 -6.61
C ILE A 45 -3.62 14.34 -6.18
N GLY A 46 -3.99 13.33 -5.40
CA GLY A 46 -5.37 13.09 -4.95
C GLY A 46 -6.31 12.51 -6.01
N ASP A 47 -5.77 12.13 -7.18
CA ASP A 47 -6.53 11.56 -8.30
C ASP A 47 -6.73 10.05 -8.16
N THR A 48 -5.90 9.38 -7.35
CA THR A 48 -6.03 7.95 -7.14
C THR A 48 -6.21 7.61 -5.68
N GLU A 49 -7.00 6.58 -5.45
CA GLU A 49 -7.38 6.11 -4.13
C GLU A 49 -7.08 4.62 -4.02
N GLY A 50 -6.52 4.22 -2.90
CA GLY A 50 -6.43 2.82 -2.53
C GLY A 50 -6.80 2.60 -1.07
N GLU A 51 -7.34 1.41 -0.82
CA GLU A 51 -7.81 0.98 0.47
C GLU A 51 -6.87 -0.07 1.04
N ILE A 52 -6.62 0.04 2.35
CA ILE A 52 -5.77 -0.88 3.09
C ILE A 52 -6.66 -1.95 3.70
N PHE A 53 -6.32 -3.22 3.47
CA PHE A 53 -6.98 -4.34 4.11
C PHE A 53 -5.98 -5.21 4.86
N ILE A 54 -6.40 -5.70 6.01
CA ILE A 54 -5.79 -6.84 6.70
C ILE A 54 -6.78 -8.00 6.56
N ASP A 55 -6.40 -9.00 5.77
CA ASP A 55 -7.29 -10.04 5.26
C ASP A 55 -8.52 -9.47 4.53
N GLU A 56 -9.69 -9.49 5.18
CA GLU A 56 -10.97 -9.00 4.66
C GLU A 56 -11.43 -7.71 5.34
N VAL A 57 -10.70 -7.23 6.34
CA VAL A 57 -11.08 -6.04 7.12
C VAL A 57 -10.41 -4.81 6.53
N ARG A 58 -11.21 -3.83 6.11
CA ARG A 58 -10.72 -2.51 5.71
C ARG A 58 -10.22 -1.76 6.93
N VAL A 59 -8.95 -1.36 6.92
CA VAL A 59 -8.30 -0.67 8.04
C VAL A 59 -7.91 0.77 7.71
N GLY A 60 -7.96 1.16 6.45
CA GLY A 60 -7.63 2.53 6.05
C GLY A 60 -7.87 2.82 4.58
N GLN A 61 -7.64 4.08 4.22
CA GLN A 61 -7.76 4.63 2.88
C GLN A 61 -6.62 5.62 2.67
N LEU A 62 -6.00 5.58 1.50
CA LEU A 62 -4.92 6.48 1.11
C LEU A 62 -5.22 7.09 -0.25
N PHE A 63 -4.88 8.36 -0.37
CA PHE A 63 -4.80 9.05 -1.66
C PHE A 63 -3.36 9.19 -2.06
N ASN A 64 -3.09 9.26 -3.37
CA ASN A 64 -1.74 9.49 -3.81
C ASN A 64 -1.27 10.89 -3.39
N SER A 65 -0.18 10.95 -2.63
CA SER A 65 0.36 12.20 -2.07
C SER A 65 1.37 12.88 -2.99
N LYS A 66 1.82 12.19 -4.04
CA LYS A 66 2.91 12.61 -4.93
C LYS A 66 2.80 11.95 -6.29
N LEU A 67 3.32 12.61 -7.34
CA LEU A 67 3.22 12.17 -8.74
C LEU A 67 4.27 11.16 -9.20
N LEU A 68 5.41 11.10 -8.50
CA LEU A 68 6.54 10.22 -8.83
C LEU A 68 6.75 9.21 -7.71
N VAL A 69 7.78 8.39 -7.84
CA VAL A 69 8.20 7.45 -6.79
C VAL A 69 8.37 8.18 -5.46
N GLY A 70 7.59 7.75 -4.47
CA GLY A 70 7.69 8.24 -3.10
C GLY A 70 8.98 7.82 -2.41
N ASN A 71 9.32 8.52 -1.34
CA ASN A 71 10.35 8.11 -0.40
C ASN A 71 9.72 7.91 0.99
N ILE A 72 10.56 7.68 2.01
CA ILE A 72 10.12 7.47 3.40
C ILE A 72 9.41 8.73 3.95
N ASP A 73 9.73 9.92 3.46
CA ASP A 73 9.11 11.17 3.92
C ASP A 73 7.66 11.31 3.44
N ASP A 74 7.27 10.56 2.39
CA ASP A 74 5.91 10.56 1.84
C ASP A 74 4.97 9.56 2.56
N MET A 75 5.49 8.86 3.58
CA MET A 75 4.72 7.90 4.37
C MET A 75 3.63 8.59 5.19
N GLN A 76 2.40 8.10 5.06
CA GLN A 76 1.36 8.43 6.00
C GLN A 76 1.46 7.51 7.23
N PRO A 77 1.61 8.08 8.44
CA PRO A 77 1.66 7.29 9.65
C PRO A 77 0.30 6.61 9.88
N LEU A 78 0.36 5.36 10.33
CA LEU A 78 -0.81 4.59 10.77
C LEU A 78 -0.66 4.33 12.27
N ASP A 79 -1.77 4.06 12.97
CA ASP A 79 -1.82 3.82 14.42
C ASP A 79 -1.25 2.44 14.81
N ASP A 80 -0.11 2.05 14.23
CA ASP A 80 0.57 0.77 14.46
C ASP A 80 -0.40 -0.43 14.37
N LEU A 81 -1.00 -0.59 13.18
CA LEU A 81 -2.01 -1.61 12.93
C LEU A 81 -1.38 -3.00 13.05
N GLY A 82 -1.87 -3.79 14.00
CA GLY A 82 -1.45 -5.17 14.23
C GLY A 82 -1.86 -6.08 13.08
N ILE A 83 -0.88 -6.74 12.47
CA ILE A 83 -1.07 -7.78 11.47
C ILE A 83 -0.77 -9.13 12.12
N PRO A 84 -1.79 -9.97 12.37
CA PRO A 84 -1.59 -11.32 12.91
C PRO A 84 -0.71 -12.19 12.00
N ALA A 85 -0.04 -13.16 12.60
CA ALA A 85 0.67 -14.20 11.86
C ALA A 85 -0.26 -14.91 10.86
N GLY A 86 0.17 -15.01 9.61
CA GLY A 86 -0.57 -15.64 8.53
C GLY A 86 -1.59 -14.74 7.83
N ALA A 87 -1.93 -13.58 8.40
CA ALA A 87 -2.81 -12.59 7.78
C ALA A 87 -2.12 -11.93 6.57
N GLN A 88 -2.90 -11.67 5.53
CA GLN A 88 -2.45 -11.02 4.31
C GLN A 88 -2.67 -9.52 4.42
N LEU A 89 -1.60 -8.74 4.24
CA LEU A 89 -1.71 -7.31 3.99
C LEU A 89 -2.04 -7.08 2.51
N ARG A 90 -3.07 -6.30 2.25
CA ARG A 90 -3.55 -6.03 0.90
C ARG A 90 -3.73 -4.53 0.70
N PHE A 91 -3.44 -4.07 -0.51
CA PHE A 91 -3.72 -2.69 -0.90
C PHE A 91 -4.49 -2.71 -2.21
N VAL A 92 -5.79 -2.45 -2.11
CA VAL A 92 -6.72 -2.56 -3.22
C VAL A 92 -6.98 -1.17 -3.78
N ILE A 93 -6.79 -1.02 -5.09
CA ILE A 93 -7.07 0.25 -5.77
C ILE A 93 -8.59 0.44 -5.85
N ASN A 94 -9.08 1.55 -5.30
CA ASN A 94 -10.50 1.94 -5.38
C ASN A 94 -10.72 2.92 -6.54
N ASP A 95 -9.75 3.81 -6.79
CA ASP A 95 -9.74 4.69 -7.96
C ASP A 95 -8.39 4.60 -8.69
N ALA A 96 -8.47 4.29 -9.98
CA ALA A 96 -7.33 3.85 -10.78
C ALA A 96 -6.55 5.03 -11.39
N ALA A 97 -5.24 4.86 -11.53
CA ALA A 97 -4.40 5.89 -12.14
C ALA A 97 -4.69 6.07 -13.62
N ALA A 98 -4.87 7.32 -14.02
CA ALA A 98 -5.22 7.65 -15.39
C ALA A 98 -4.09 7.37 -16.40
N SER A 99 -2.82 7.57 -16.03
CA SER A 99 -1.72 7.50 -17.01
C SER A 99 -0.35 7.04 -16.50
N ASN A 100 -0.03 7.23 -15.22
CA ASN A 100 1.28 6.89 -14.67
C ASN A 100 1.22 5.69 -13.70
N PRO A 101 2.29 4.89 -13.60
CA PRO A 101 2.42 3.85 -12.59
C PRO A 101 2.15 4.37 -11.19
N VAL A 102 1.69 3.46 -10.32
CA VAL A 102 1.50 3.74 -8.91
C VAL A 102 2.43 2.90 -8.06
N PHE A 103 2.86 3.49 -6.95
CA PHE A 103 3.85 2.95 -6.04
C PHE A 103 3.27 2.93 -4.64
N VAL A 104 3.43 1.81 -3.97
CA VAL A 104 3.02 1.60 -2.59
C VAL A 104 4.25 1.26 -1.78
N ILE A 105 4.48 2.02 -0.70
CA ILE A 105 5.59 1.77 0.22
C ILE A 105 4.99 1.44 1.58
N ALA A 106 5.20 0.23 2.07
CA ALA A 106 4.73 -0.19 3.39
C ALA A 106 5.91 -0.25 4.37
N SER A 107 5.76 0.38 5.55
CA SER A 107 6.71 0.19 6.65
C SER A 107 6.16 -0.84 7.61
N ILE A 108 6.85 -1.97 7.67
CA ILE A 108 6.43 -3.11 8.47
C ILE A 108 7.54 -3.44 9.45
N ARG A 109 7.16 -3.71 10.70
CA ARG A 109 8.05 -4.21 11.74
C ARG A 109 7.53 -5.52 12.31
N ASP A 110 8.45 -6.43 12.61
CA ASP A 110 8.13 -7.64 13.37
C ASP A 110 7.84 -7.26 14.83
N LEU A 111 6.90 -7.99 15.45
CA LEU A 111 6.60 -7.91 16.88
C LEU A 111 7.43 -8.89 17.70
#